data_AF-A0A2V6U0K1-F1
#
_entry.id   AF-A0A2V6U0K1-F1
#
_cell.length_a   1.000
_cell.length_b   1.000
_cell.length_c   1.000
_cell.angle_alpha   90.00
_cell.angle_beta   90.00
_cell.angle_gamma   90.00
#
_symmetry.space_group_name_H-M   'P 1'
#
loop_
_entity.id
_entity.type
_entity.pdbx_description
1 polymer ?
#
loop_
_entity_poly.entity_id
_entity_poly.type
_entity_poly.pdbx_seq_one_letter_code
_entity_poly.pdbx_strand_id
1 'polypeptide(L)' 'MRYEQIFVLEGSVSDDTGTCAAGDYARRPPGCVHTVRSTGGALVLAVMSGGTDSVPDGRS' A
#
# COMPACT_ATOMS: atom_id res chain seq x y z
N MET A 1 -15.23 -2.00 -8.75
CA MET A 1 -13.92 -2.72 -8.84
C MET A 1 -12.84 -1.72 -8.51
N ARG A 2 -11.99 -1.97 -7.50
CA ARG A 2 -10.96 -1.01 -7.07
C ARG A 2 -9.57 -1.61 -7.29
N TYR A 3 -8.65 -0.88 -7.94
CA TYR A 3 -7.25 -1.27 -8.05
C TYR A 3 -6.38 -0.44 -7.11
N GLU A 4 -5.20 -0.97 -6.80
CA GLU A 4 -4.15 -0.28 -6.07
C GLU A 4 -2.81 -0.46 -6.77
N GLN A 5 -2.03 0.63 -6.81
CA GLN A 5 -0.69 0.68 -7.36
C GLN A 5 0.20 1.43 -6.37
N ILE A 6 1.33 0.84 -5.99
CA ILE A 6 2.28 1.42 -5.04
C ILE A 6 3.65 1.48 -5.71
N PHE A 7 4.26 2.66 -5.68
CA PHE A 7 5.66 2.86 -6.01
C PHE A 7 6.43 3.27 -4.76
N VAL A 8 7.50 2.56 -4.42
CA VAL A 8 8.26 2.81 -3.19
C VAL A 8 9.36 3.81 -3.48
N LEU A 9 9.31 4.94 -2.77
CA LEU A 9 10.29 6.01 -2.89
C LEU A 9 11.46 5.79 -1.91
N GLU A 10 11.16 5.38 -0.68
CA GLU A 10 12.14 5.05 0.36
C GLU A 10 11.63 3.91 1.25
N GLY A 11 12.56 3.16 1.87
CA GLY A 11 12.22 2.04 2.75
C GLY A 11 11.68 0.82 2.00
N SER A 12 10.73 0.12 2.61
CA SER A 12 10.10 -1.06 2.00
C SER A 12 8.69 -1.34 2.51
N VAL A 13 7.89 -1.95 1.65
CA VAL A 13 6.57 -2.51 1.99
C VAL A 13 6.54 -4.00 1.67
N SER A 14 5.86 -4.78 2.50
CA SER A 14 5.73 -6.22 2.34
C SER A 14 4.27 -6.65 2.45
N ASP A 15 3.89 -7.66 1.68
CA ASP A 15 2.65 -8.40 1.84
C ASP A 15 2.89 -9.90 1.60
N ASP A 16 1.80 -10.67 1.47
CA ASP A 16 1.85 -12.12 1.28
C ASP A 16 2.55 -12.56 -0.02
N THR A 17 2.79 -11.62 -0.96
CA THR A 17 3.47 -11.89 -2.24
C THR A 17 4.96 -11.58 -2.21
N GLY A 18 5.44 -10.87 -1.18
CA GLY A 18 6.84 -10.53 -1.03
C GLY A 18 7.06 -9.09 -0.56
N THR A 19 8.28 -8.59 -0.77
CA THR A 19 8.70 -7.24 -0.36
C THR A 19 9.06 -6.42 -1.59
N CYS A 20 8.55 -5.19 -1.64
CA CYS A 20 8.95 -4.14 -2.57
C CYS A 20 9.79 -3.11 -1.81
N ALA A 21 11.03 -2.88 -2.26
CA ALA A 21 11.95 -1.88 -1.74
C ALA A 21 11.94 -0.61 -2.60
N ALA A 22 12.68 0.42 -2.18
CA ALA A 22 12.83 1.65 -2.96
C ALA A 22 13.17 1.39 -4.44
N GLY A 23 12.39 1.96 -5.35
CA GLY A 23 12.47 1.75 -6.79
C GLY A 23 11.56 0.64 -7.33
N ASP A 24 10.98 -0.20 -6.47
CA ASP A 24 10.05 -1.24 -6.89
C ASP A 24 8.63 -0.71 -7.05
N TYR A 25 7.88 -1.42 -7.88
CA TYR A 25 6.48 -1.13 -8.18
C TYR A 25 5.60 -2.36 -7.92
N ALA A 26 4.58 -2.18 -7.07
CA ALA A 26 3.57 -3.17 -6.77
C ALA A 26 2.23 -2.78 -7.41
N ARG A 27 1.58 -3.75 -8.08
CA ARG A 27 0.22 -3.61 -8.61
C ARG A 27 -0.69 -4.67 -7.98
N ARG A 28 -1.85 -4.25 -7.51
CA ARG A 28 -2.89 -5.13 -6.96
C ARG A 28 -4.15 -4.99 -7.82
N PRO A 29 -4.51 -6.05 -8.58
CA PRO A 29 -5.67 -6.00 -9.44
C PRO A 29 -6.97 -5.95 -8.61
N PRO A 30 -8.09 -5.54 -9.21
CA PRO A 30 -9.37 -5.53 -8.51
C PRO A 30 -9.74 -6.88 -7.92
N GLY A 31 -10.23 -6.86 -6.67
CA GLY A 31 -10.58 -8.06 -5.92
C GLY A 31 -9.44 -8.69 -5.13
N CYS A 32 -8.21 -8.18 -5.28
CA CYS A 32 -7.10 -8.59 -4.43
C CYS A 32 -7.30 -8.03 -3.01
N VAL A 33 -7.29 -8.92 -2.02
CA VAL A 33 -7.26 -8.58 -0.60
C VAL A 33 -5.87 -8.92 -0.09
N HIS A 34 -5.17 -7.94 0.47
CA HIS A 34 -3.83 -8.11 1.03
C HIS A 34 -3.64 -7.17 2.21
N THR A 35 -2.60 -7.44 3.02
CA THR A 35 -2.23 -6.60 4.15
C THR A 35 -0.82 -6.06 3.93
N VAL A 36 -0.71 -4.76 3.68
CA VAL A 36 0.59 -4.08 3.59
C VAL A 36 1.17 -3.89 4.98
N ARG A 37 2.44 -4.25 5.15
CA ARG A 37 3.22 -3.97 6.34
C ARG A 37 4.56 -3.34 5.99
N SER A 38 5.14 -2.63 6.93
CA SER A 38 6.52 -2.14 6.81
C SER A 38 7.21 -2.28 8.16
N THR A 39 8.37 -2.93 8.17
CA THR A 39 9.18 -3.12 9.39
C THR A 39 9.99 -1.87 9.73
N GLY A 40 10.48 -1.16 8.72
CA GLY A 40 11.36 0.02 8.88
C GLY A 40 10.72 1.35 8.49
N GLY A 41 9.43 1.35 8.14
CA GLY A 41 8.78 2.48 7.49
C GLY A 41 9.02 2.51 5.98
N ALA A 42 8.16 3.23 5.28
CA ALA A 42 8.28 3.47 3.85
C ALA A 42 7.69 4.81 3.46
N LEU A 43 8.33 5.47 2.50
CA LEU A 43 7.74 6.56 1.75
C LEU A 43 7.24 5.99 0.42
N VAL A 44 5.96 6.17 0.11
CA VAL A 44 5.34 5.60 -1.09
C VAL A 44 4.48 6.61 -1.84
N LEU A 45 4.42 6.44 -3.16
CA LEU A 45 3.35 7.00 -3.98
C LEU A 45 2.31 5.90 -4.23
N ALA A 46 1.10 6.11 -3.73
CA ALA A 46 -0.02 5.19 -3.91
C ALA A 46 -1.08 5.79 -4.84
N VAL A 47 -1.52 5.01 -5.82
CA VAL A 47 -2.65 5.35 -6.70
C VAL A 47 -3.72 4.28 -6.51
N MET A 48 -4.90 4.71 -6.05
CA MET A 48 -6.04 3.85 -5.80
C MET A 48 -7.28 4.39 -6.51
N SER A 49 -8.13 3.50 -7.02
CA SER A 49 -9.44 3.91 -7.55
C SER A 49 -10.52 3.78 -6.49
N GLY A 50 -11.16 4.89 -6.14
CA GLY A 50 -12.25 4.98 -5.17
C GLY A 50 -11.88 5.78 -3.91
N GLY A 51 -12.88 6.22 -3.14
CA GLY A 51 -12.63 7.03 -1.95
C GLY A 51 -11.86 6.29 -0.86
N THR A 52 -10.90 6.97 -0.25
CA THR A 52 -10.28 6.59 1.02
C THR A 52 -11.14 7.19 2.13
N ASP A 53 -11.96 6.39 2.80
CA ASP A 53 -12.63 6.87 4.00
C ASP A 53 -11.55 7.04 5.08
N SER A 54 -11.25 8.28 5.42
CA SER A 54 -10.42 8.61 6.57
C SER A 54 -11.28 8.38 7.80
N VAL A 55 -10.99 7.37 8.62
CA VAL A 55 -11.61 7.30 9.95
C VAL A 55 -11.09 8.51 10.73
N PRO A 56 -11.96 9.39 11.24
CA PRO A 56 -11.51 10.50 12.07
C PRO A 56 -10.88 9.92 13.33
N ASP A 57 -9.67 10.35 13.64
CA ASP A 57 -8.92 9.93 14.82
C ASP A 57 -9.73 10.32 16.07
N GLY A 58 -10.34 9.33 16.74
CA GLY A 58 -11.20 9.60 17.89
C GLY A 58 -12.19 8.52 18.30
N ARG A 59 -11.69 7.39 18.80
CA ARG A 59 -12.07 6.82 20.12
C ARG A 59 -11.25 5.57 20.42
N SER A 60 -10.78 5.51 21.66
CA SER A 60 -10.05 4.44 22.36
C SER A 60 -10.59 3.04 22.13
#